data_AF-A0AB73L1V1-F1
#
_entry.id   AF-A0AB73L1V1-F1
#
_cell.length_a   1.000
_cell.length_b   1.000
_cell.length_c   1.000
_cell.angle_alpha   90.00
_cell.angle_beta   90.00
_cell.angle_gamma   90.00
#
_symmetry.space_group_name_H-M   'P 1'
#
loop_
_entity.id
_entity.type
_entity.pdbx_description
1 polymer ?
#
loop_
_entity_poly.entity_id
_entity_poly.type
_entity_poly.pdbx_seq_one_letter_code
_entity_poly.pdbx_strand_id
1 'polypeptide(L)'
;RKQITETIFQKTRTPATDWTSPVLGEDGGYKPGLCGEACDYKPDEAKKLIEGAGGIPNGQVKIGYNADTGSHKEWVDAVCNNINNALDNDKACVGDPTGTFADFRNKIGQHKMPGPFRAGWQMDYPLIQNFLQPLYYTDASSNDGKWTNDKFDKLVDQANAETDVAKAVDLFKDAE
;
A
#
# COMPACT_ATOMS: atom_id res chain seq x y z
N ARG A 1 0.39 1.64 12.44
CA ARG A 1 -0.62 2.50 11.75
C ARG A 1 -1.32 3.45 12.72
N LYS A 2 -2.10 2.95 13.69
CA LYS A 2 -2.85 3.76 14.69
C LYS A 2 -2.04 4.90 15.32
N GLN A 3 -0.85 4.62 15.83
CA GLN A 3 0.00 5.63 16.44
C GLN A 3 0.36 6.77 15.47
N ILE A 4 0.81 6.45 14.24
CA ILE A 4 1.12 7.46 13.22
C ILE A 4 -0.10 8.30 12.87
N THR A 5 -1.28 7.67 12.70
CA THR A 5 -2.50 8.40 12.39
C THR A 5 -2.93 9.34 13.53
N GLU A 6 -2.69 8.96 14.78
CA GLU A 6 -2.99 9.79 15.95
C GLU A 6 -1.98 10.92 16.16
N THR A 7 -0.68 10.64 16.05
CA THR A 7 0.39 11.59 16.41
C THR A 7 0.79 12.51 15.26
N ILE A 8 1.00 11.97 14.06
CA ILE A 8 1.46 12.74 12.90
C ILE A 8 0.26 13.39 12.20
N PHE A 9 -0.80 12.62 11.98
CA PHE A 9 -1.97 13.10 11.23
C PHE A 9 -3.08 13.69 12.11
N GLN A 10 -2.93 13.71 13.43
CA GLN A 10 -3.94 14.24 14.36
C GLN A 10 -5.35 13.68 14.07
N LYS A 11 -5.44 12.38 13.76
CA LYS A 11 -6.67 11.64 13.41
C LYS A 11 -7.35 12.06 12.11
N THR A 12 -6.67 12.82 11.23
CA THR A 12 -7.16 13.14 9.87
C THR A 12 -6.93 12.00 8.85
N ARG A 13 -6.43 10.85 9.32
CA ARG A 13 -6.27 9.60 8.55
C ARG A 13 -6.81 8.44 9.36
N THR A 14 -7.44 7.49 8.68
CA THR A 14 -7.95 6.25 9.27
C THR A 14 -6.94 5.12 8.99
N PRO A 15 -6.54 4.31 9.99
CA PRO A 15 -5.75 3.10 9.74
C PRO A 15 -6.46 2.20 8.72
N ALA A 16 -5.76 1.85 7.64
CA ALA A 16 -6.28 0.91 6.65
C ALA A 16 -6.53 -0.47 7.28
N THR A 17 -7.64 -1.09 6.93
CA THR A 17 -8.07 -2.42 7.37
C THR A 17 -8.43 -3.33 6.19
N ASP A 18 -8.26 -2.82 4.98
CA ASP A 18 -8.60 -3.38 3.67
C ASP A 18 -7.80 -2.56 2.63
N TRP A 19 -7.73 -2.98 1.37
CA TRP A 19 -6.98 -2.33 0.28
C TRP A 19 -7.80 -1.24 -0.42
N THR A 20 -8.93 -0.83 0.17
CA THR A 20 -9.82 0.18 -0.38
C THR A 20 -9.89 1.42 0.54
N SER A 21 -11.08 1.97 0.75
CA SER A 21 -11.34 3.12 1.60
C SER A 21 -12.71 2.96 2.29
N PRO A 22 -12.83 3.32 3.59
CA PRO A 22 -14.11 3.34 4.28
C PRO A 22 -15.20 4.19 3.61
N VAL A 23 -14.81 5.14 2.75
CA VAL A 23 -15.72 6.01 2.00
C VAL A 23 -16.57 5.23 0.99
N LEU A 24 -16.10 4.07 0.51
CA LEU A 24 -16.89 3.23 -0.39
C LEU A 24 -18.16 2.68 0.26
N GLY A 25 -18.15 2.49 1.59
CA GLY A 25 -19.20 1.75 2.27
C GLY A 25 -19.31 0.29 1.79
N GLU A 26 -20.27 -0.44 2.35
CA GLU A 26 -20.47 -1.87 2.03
C GLU A 26 -20.84 -2.10 0.56
N ASP A 27 -21.71 -1.24 0.01
CA ASP A 27 -22.19 -1.28 -1.37
C ASP A 27 -21.07 -1.00 -2.38
N GLY A 28 -20.14 -0.10 -2.04
CA GLY A 28 -18.96 0.18 -2.86
C GLY A 28 -17.86 -0.88 -2.71
N GLY A 29 -17.98 -1.77 -1.73
CA GLY A 29 -17.11 -2.93 -1.54
C GLY A 29 -16.18 -2.87 -0.34
N TYR A 30 -16.20 -1.80 0.46
CA TYR A 30 -15.40 -1.74 1.70
C TYR A 30 -15.83 -2.82 2.68
N LYS A 31 -14.86 -3.59 3.19
CA LYS A 31 -15.10 -4.58 4.24
C LYS A 31 -13.99 -4.51 5.30
N PRO A 32 -14.29 -4.00 6.51
CA PRO A 32 -13.28 -3.82 7.53
C PRO A 32 -12.66 -5.17 7.94
N GLY A 33 -11.33 -5.21 8.00
CA GLY A 33 -10.57 -6.35 8.51
C GLY A 33 -10.15 -7.37 7.45
N LEU A 34 -10.44 -7.15 6.16
CA LEU A 34 -10.01 -8.04 5.08
C LEU A 34 -8.50 -8.26 5.05
N CYS A 35 -7.72 -7.23 5.38
CA CYS A 35 -6.27 -7.37 5.43
C CYS A 35 -5.74 -8.28 6.55
N GLY A 36 -6.60 -8.67 7.49
CA GLY A 36 -6.28 -9.57 8.59
C GLY A 36 -5.01 -9.18 9.35
N GLU A 37 -4.20 -10.20 9.67
CA GLU A 37 -2.98 -10.03 10.46
C GLU A 37 -1.91 -9.18 9.78
N ALA A 38 -1.95 -9.02 8.46
CA ALA A 38 -0.97 -8.21 7.72
C ALA A 38 -1.08 -6.71 8.04
N CYS A 39 -2.24 -6.25 8.53
CA CYS A 39 -2.42 -4.89 9.02
C CYS A 39 -1.99 -4.66 10.46
N ASP A 40 -1.80 -5.73 11.23
CA ASP A 40 -1.48 -5.64 12.65
C ASP A 40 -0.03 -5.24 12.88
N TYR A 41 0.21 -4.55 13.99
CA TYR A 41 1.56 -4.18 14.40
C TYR A 41 2.17 -5.28 15.26
N LYS A 42 2.99 -6.12 14.64
CA LYS A 42 3.66 -7.28 15.27
C LYS A 42 5.19 -7.21 15.08
N PRO A 43 5.90 -6.34 15.82
CA PRO A 43 7.33 -6.08 15.58
C PRO A 43 8.21 -7.33 15.73
N ASP A 44 7.94 -8.18 16.72
CA ASP A 44 8.71 -9.43 16.94
C ASP A 44 8.54 -10.43 15.79
N GLU A 45 7.33 -10.50 15.22
CA GLU A 45 7.04 -11.37 14.07
C GLU A 45 7.68 -10.80 12.81
N ALA A 46 7.60 -9.48 12.61
CA ALA A 46 8.27 -8.80 11.50
C ALA A 46 9.79 -9.02 11.54
N LYS A 47 10.41 -8.94 12.73
CA LYS A 47 11.84 -9.23 12.91
C LYS A 47 12.18 -10.66 12.50
N LYS A 48 11.42 -11.65 12.97
CA LYS A 48 11.61 -13.07 12.61
C LYS A 48 11.47 -13.30 11.11
N LEU A 49 10.49 -12.67 10.46
CA LEU A 49 10.29 -12.80 9.01
C LEU A 49 11.48 -12.22 8.24
N ILE A 50 11.98 -11.05 8.65
CA ILE A 50 13.12 -10.39 8.00
C ILE A 50 14.40 -11.20 8.21
N GLU A 51 14.68 -11.66 9.43
CA GLU A 51 15.84 -12.50 9.73
C GLU A 51 15.75 -13.85 8.99
N GLY A 52 14.58 -14.48 8.98
CA GLY A 52 14.32 -15.74 8.26
C GLY A 52 14.48 -15.61 6.75
N ALA A 53 14.26 -14.43 6.18
CA ALA A 53 14.49 -14.12 4.77
C ALA A 53 15.96 -13.77 4.44
N GLY A 54 16.87 -13.79 5.42
CA GLY A 54 18.28 -13.43 5.23
C GLY A 54 18.60 -11.94 5.47
N GLY A 55 17.69 -11.19 6.09
CA GLY A 55 17.83 -9.78 6.41
C GLY A 55 17.35 -8.84 5.31
N ILE A 56 17.52 -7.53 5.54
CA ILE A 56 17.21 -6.50 4.53
C ILE A 56 18.25 -6.57 3.41
N PRO A 57 17.85 -6.66 2.12
CA PRO A 57 18.78 -6.58 1.00
C PRO A 57 19.64 -5.32 1.07
N ASN A 58 20.96 -5.47 0.91
CA ASN A 58 21.96 -4.39 1.05
C ASN A 58 22.00 -3.71 2.44
N GLY A 59 21.33 -4.26 3.45
CA GLY A 59 21.37 -3.80 4.85
C GLY A 59 20.58 -2.54 5.16
N GLN A 60 19.95 -1.89 4.18
CA GLN A 60 19.14 -0.69 4.38
C GLN A 60 18.03 -0.58 3.33
N VAL A 61 16.78 -0.41 3.79
CA VAL A 61 15.65 -0.03 2.94
C VAL A 61 15.57 1.49 2.83
N LYS A 62 15.34 1.97 1.62
CA LYS A 62 15.12 3.39 1.32
C LYS A 62 13.69 3.58 0.82
N ILE A 63 12.87 4.32 1.57
CA ILE A 63 11.47 4.55 1.20
C ILE A 63 11.35 5.86 0.42
N GLY A 64 11.12 5.75 -0.88
CA GLY A 64 10.97 6.90 -1.77
C GLY A 64 9.70 7.72 -1.53
N TYR A 65 9.80 9.06 -1.55
CA TYR A 65 8.64 9.95 -1.48
C TYR A 65 8.87 11.29 -2.21
N ASN A 66 7.81 11.96 -2.68
CA ASN A 66 7.90 13.34 -3.17
C ASN A 66 7.83 14.35 -2.03
N ALA A 67 8.70 15.38 -2.06
CA ALA A 67 8.91 16.31 -0.95
C ALA A 67 8.18 17.67 -1.08
N ASP A 68 7.62 17.98 -2.24
CA ASP A 68 7.03 19.27 -2.61
C ASP A 68 5.71 19.61 -1.87
N THR A 69 4.75 18.68 -1.82
CA THR A 69 3.46 18.90 -1.16
C THR A 69 2.99 17.65 -0.41
N GLY A 70 2.29 17.84 0.72
CA GLY A 70 1.62 16.74 1.45
C GLY A 70 2.36 16.14 2.65
N SER A 71 3.39 16.83 3.19
CA SER A 71 4.18 16.42 4.39
C SER A 71 4.54 14.94 4.44
N HIS A 72 5.00 14.38 3.31
CA HIS A 72 5.29 12.94 3.28
C HIS A 72 6.50 12.55 4.13
N LYS A 73 7.43 13.49 4.31
CA LYS A 73 8.62 13.29 5.13
C LYS A 73 8.28 12.79 6.54
N GLU A 74 7.37 13.45 7.23
CA GLU A 74 7.11 13.16 8.66
C GLU A 74 6.58 11.74 8.87
N TRP A 75 5.61 11.30 8.05
CA TRP A 75 5.06 9.96 8.19
C TRP A 75 6.01 8.89 7.65
N VAL A 76 6.79 9.17 6.60
CA VAL A 76 7.81 8.24 6.09
C VAL A 76 8.93 8.05 7.12
N ASP A 77 9.40 9.13 7.74
CA ASP A 77 10.37 9.05 8.84
C ASP A 77 9.81 8.24 10.01
N ALA A 78 8.53 8.44 10.37
CA ALA A 78 7.88 7.64 11.41
C ALA A 78 7.75 6.16 11.03
N VAL A 79 7.49 5.82 9.75
CA VAL A 79 7.50 4.43 9.27
C VAL A 79 8.91 3.84 9.38
N CYS A 80 9.94 4.56 8.94
CA CYS A 80 11.31 4.10 9.06
C CYS A 80 11.75 3.92 10.51
N ASN A 81 11.36 4.81 11.42
CA ASN A 81 11.63 4.65 12.85
C ASN A 81 10.96 3.38 13.41
N ASN A 82 9.74 3.06 12.98
CA ASN A 82 9.10 1.79 13.37
C ASN A 82 9.88 0.57 12.87
N ILE A 83 10.35 0.59 11.62
CA ILE A 83 11.16 -0.48 11.05
C ILE A 83 12.49 -0.62 11.81
N ASN A 84 13.17 0.50 12.08
CA ASN A 84 14.42 0.54 12.82
C ASN A 84 14.27 -0.05 14.23
N ASN A 85 13.20 0.33 14.94
CA ASN A 85 12.90 -0.18 16.27
C ASN A 85 12.55 -1.67 16.25
N ALA A 86 11.74 -2.13 15.29
CA ALA A 86 11.38 -3.54 15.19
C ALA A 86 12.59 -4.44 14.90
N LEU A 87 13.62 -3.90 14.25
CA LEU A 87 14.84 -4.63 13.89
C LEU A 87 16.01 -4.40 14.83
N ASP A 88 15.83 -3.58 15.88
CA ASP A 88 16.92 -3.12 16.76
C ASP A 88 18.12 -2.56 15.96
N ASN A 89 17.85 -1.82 14.89
CA ASN A 89 18.85 -1.28 13.97
C ASN A 89 18.45 0.11 13.46
N ASP A 90 19.14 1.14 13.95
CA ASP A 90 18.89 2.56 13.62
C ASP A 90 19.18 2.94 12.16
N LYS A 91 19.81 2.05 11.39
CA LYS A 91 20.17 2.25 9.98
C LYS A 91 19.36 1.39 9.02
N ALA A 92 18.46 0.55 9.52
CA ALA A 92 17.70 -0.38 8.69
C ALA A 92 16.80 0.31 7.66
N CYS A 93 16.26 1.49 7.96
CA CYS A 93 15.37 2.26 7.10
C CYS A 93 15.69 3.75 7.12
N VAL A 94 15.62 4.38 5.95
CA VAL A 94 15.66 5.84 5.80
C VAL A 94 14.72 6.29 4.67
N GLY A 95 14.20 7.51 4.74
CA GLY A 95 13.45 8.12 3.65
C GLY A 95 14.35 8.55 2.48
N ASP A 96 13.83 8.50 1.25
CA ASP A 96 14.52 8.88 0.01
C ASP A 96 13.72 9.95 -0.76
N PRO A 97 13.94 11.25 -0.48
CA PRO A 97 13.15 12.32 -1.07
C PRO A 97 13.44 12.54 -2.56
N THR A 98 12.39 12.74 -3.33
CA THR A 98 12.44 13.35 -4.68
C THR A 98 11.78 14.72 -4.62
N GLY A 99 12.40 15.72 -5.26
CA GLY A 99 12.00 17.12 -5.11
C GLY A 99 10.53 17.39 -5.45
N THR A 100 10.07 16.93 -6.62
CA THR A 100 8.69 17.15 -7.09
C THR A 100 7.92 15.86 -7.28
N PHE A 101 6.59 15.91 -7.20
CA PHE A 101 5.72 14.81 -7.54
C PHE A 101 5.85 14.39 -9.01
N ALA A 102 6.06 15.35 -9.91
CA ALA A 102 6.27 15.08 -11.33
C ALA A 102 7.54 14.23 -11.56
N ASP A 103 8.68 14.63 -10.98
CA ASP A 103 9.92 13.84 -11.07
C ASP A 103 9.77 12.47 -10.42
N PHE A 104 9.05 12.40 -9.30
CA PHE A 104 8.76 11.16 -8.60
C PHE A 104 7.93 10.18 -9.45
N ARG A 105 6.83 10.65 -10.06
CA ARG A 105 6.03 9.84 -11.00
C ARG A 105 6.80 9.47 -12.26
N ASN A 106 7.64 10.35 -12.79
CA ASN A 106 8.50 10.02 -13.93
C ASN A 106 9.47 8.89 -13.60
N LYS A 107 10.10 8.90 -12.41
CA LYS A 107 10.96 7.79 -11.96
C LYS A 107 10.18 6.49 -11.81
N ILE A 108 8.97 6.53 -11.24
CA ILE A 108 8.11 5.36 -11.09
C ILE A 108 7.70 4.78 -12.44
N GLY A 109 7.19 5.61 -13.35
CA GLY A 109 6.75 5.17 -14.69
C GLY A 109 7.89 4.68 -15.58
N GLN A 110 9.13 5.09 -15.31
CA GLN A 110 10.33 4.56 -15.96
C GLN A 110 10.92 3.34 -15.24
N HIS A 111 10.28 2.87 -14.15
CA HIS A 111 10.76 1.79 -13.29
C HIS A 111 12.20 2.01 -12.78
N LYS A 112 12.51 3.25 -12.39
CA LYS A 112 13.82 3.69 -11.87
C LYS A 112 13.85 3.89 -10.35
N MET A 113 12.81 3.44 -9.64
CA MET A 113 12.81 3.51 -8.18
C MET A 113 13.78 2.46 -7.60
N PRO A 114 14.72 2.85 -6.72
CA PRO A 114 15.75 1.94 -6.20
C PRO A 114 15.24 0.97 -5.13
N GLY A 115 13.99 1.12 -4.69
CA GLY A 115 13.38 0.35 -3.61
C GLY A 115 11.91 0.74 -3.42
N PRO A 116 11.31 0.38 -2.27
CA PRO A 116 9.93 0.73 -1.95
C PRO A 116 9.69 2.23 -1.97
N PHE A 117 8.47 2.65 -2.29
CA PHE A 117 8.12 4.06 -2.41
C PHE A 117 6.68 4.28 -1.99
N ARG A 118 6.35 5.51 -1.60
CA ARG A 118 4.97 5.88 -1.30
C ARG A 118 4.13 5.77 -2.57
N ALA A 119 3.00 5.09 -2.44
CA ALA A 119 1.91 5.07 -3.41
C ALA A 119 0.65 5.67 -2.75
N GLY A 120 -0.45 5.74 -3.49
CA GLY A 120 -1.73 6.23 -2.99
C GLY A 120 -2.71 6.40 -4.15
N TRP A 121 -3.98 6.09 -3.89
CA TRP A 121 -5.03 6.15 -4.90
C TRP A 121 -6.17 7.02 -4.42
N GLN A 122 -6.63 7.91 -5.28
CA GLN A 122 -7.85 8.67 -5.08
C GLN A 122 -8.85 8.14 -6.09
N MET A 123 -9.96 7.60 -5.60
CA MET A 123 -10.90 6.88 -6.46
C MET A 123 -11.50 7.78 -7.54
N ASP A 124 -11.62 7.26 -8.75
CA ASP A 124 -12.28 7.93 -9.88
C ASP A 124 -13.80 7.79 -9.80
N TYR A 125 -14.27 6.68 -9.23
CA TYR A 125 -15.67 6.36 -8.94
C TYR A 125 -15.76 5.40 -7.74
N PRO A 126 -16.88 5.38 -7.00
CA PRO A 126 -16.98 4.71 -5.70
C PRO A 126 -17.24 3.21 -5.83
N LEU A 127 -16.31 2.46 -6.42
CA LEU A 127 -16.35 0.99 -6.50
C LEU A 127 -14.99 0.38 -6.18
N ILE A 128 -14.99 -0.76 -5.47
CA ILE A 128 -13.80 -1.55 -5.10
C ILE A 128 -12.93 -1.89 -6.30
N GLN A 129 -13.54 -2.15 -7.46
CA GLN A 129 -12.84 -2.37 -8.72
C GLN A 129 -11.82 -1.27 -9.03
N ASN A 130 -12.13 0.00 -8.74
CA ASN A 130 -11.26 1.14 -9.02
C ASN A 130 -10.03 1.18 -8.10
N PHE A 131 -10.10 0.58 -6.91
CA PHE A 131 -8.95 0.41 -6.02
C PHE A 131 -8.12 -0.81 -6.37
N LEU A 132 -8.73 -1.88 -6.89
CA LEU A 132 -8.03 -3.14 -7.11
C LEU A 132 -7.44 -3.26 -8.50
N GLN A 133 -8.26 -3.12 -9.54
CA GLN A 133 -7.84 -3.47 -10.90
C GLN A 133 -6.73 -2.55 -11.46
N PRO A 134 -6.81 -1.20 -11.36
CA PRO A 134 -5.75 -0.34 -11.91
C PRO A 134 -4.38 -0.52 -11.23
N LEU A 135 -4.37 -0.98 -9.98
CA LEU A 135 -3.19 -1.05 -9.12
C LEU A 135 -2.54 -2.43 -9.05
N TYR A 136 -3.32 -3.50 -9.19
CA TYR A 136 -2.84 -4.86 -8.91
C TYR A 136 -3.11 -5.86 -10.05
N TYR A 137 -4.00 -5.57 -11.01
CA TYR A 137 -4.16 -6.47 -12.14
C TYR A 137 -2.85 -6.53 -12.94
N THR A 138 -2.50 -7.72 -13.44
CA THR A 138 -1.26 -7.90 -14.20
C THR A 138 -1.19 -6.92 -15.38
N ASP A 139 -0.06 -6.22 -15.50
CA ASP A 139 0.18 -5.19 -16.52
C ASP A 139 -0.77 -3.98 -16.53
N ALA A 140 -1.57 -3.79 -15.47
CA ALA A 140 -2.35 -2.56 -15.32
C ALA A 140 -1.45 -1.31 -15.30
N SER A 141 -1.95 -0.21 -15.86
CA SER A 141 -1.15 1.00 -16.10
C SER A 141 -0.62 1.67 -14.82
N SER A 142 -1.29 1.46 -13.68
CA SER A 142 -0.88 1.98 -12.38
C SER A 142 -0.36 0.89 -11.43
N ASN A 143 -0.13 -0.32 -11.93
CA ASN A 143 0.59 -1.39 -11.23
C ASN A 143 2.11 -1.10 -11.26
N ASP A 144 2.49 -0.08 -10.49
CA ASP A 144 3.84 0.45 -10.43
C ASP A 144 4.85 -0.58 -9.87
N GLY A 145 4.35 -1.55 -9.08
CA GLY A 145 5.13 -2.62 -8.45
C GLY A 145 5.32 -3.87 -9.29
N LYS A 146 4.66 -3.97 -10.46
CA LYS A 146 4.66 -5.16 -11.34
C LYS A 146 4.22 -6.44 -10.63
N TRP A 147 3.31 -6.31 -9.66
CA TRP A 147 2.75 -7.47 -8.99
C TRP A 147 1.86 -8.25 -9.95
N THR A 148 1.84 -9.58 -9.84
CA THR A 148 1.03 -10.46 -10.67
C THR A 148 0.53 -11.64 -9.83
N ASN A 149 -0.70 -12.07 -10.10
CA ASN A 149 -1.29 -13.25 -9.47
C ASN A 149 -2.48 -13.75 -10.30
N ASP A 150 -2.36 -14.95 -10.88
CA ASP A 150 -3.40 -15.53 -11.75
C ASP A 150 -4.77 -15.68 -11.07
N LYS A 151 -4.80 -15.93 -9.76
CA LYS A 151 -6.06 -16.07 -9.02
C LYS A 151 -6.75 -14.72 -8.87
N PHE A 152 -5.98 -13.67 -8.56
CA PHE A 152 -6.48 -12.30 -8.48
C PHE A 152 -7.04 -11.86 -9.83
N ASP A 153 -6.26 -12.00 -10.90
CA ASP A 153 -6.66 -11.58 -12.25
C ASP A 153 -7.95 -12.28 -12.68
N LYS A 154 -8.05 -13.60 -12.41
CA LYS A 154 -9.27 -14.37 -12.69
C LYS A 154 -10.50 -13.86 -11.93
N LEU A 155 -10.36 -13.49 -10.66
CA LEU A 155 -11.46 -12.97 -9.86
C LEU A 155 -11.89 -11.59 -10.36
N VAL A 156 -10.93 -10.73 -10.73
CA VAL A 156 -11.19 -9.43 -11.39
C VAL A 156 -11.95 -9.62 -12.71
N ASP A 157 -11.53 -10.56 -13.55
CA ASP A 157 -12.20 -10.86 -14.82
C ASP A 157 -13.63 -11.35 -14.61
N GLN A 158 -13.83 -12.25 -13.64
CA GLN A 158 -15.15 -12.75 -13.26
C GLN A 158 -16.05 -11.63 -12.74
N ALA A 159 -15.52 -10.76 -11.88
CA ALA A 159 -16.25 -9.64 -11.33
C ALA A 159 -16.67 -8.63 -12.42
N ASN A 160 -15.80 -8.36 -13.39
CA ASN A 160 -16.10 -7.49 -14.53
C ASN A 160 -17.13 -8.08 -15.51
N ALA A 161 -17.21 -9.40 -15.61
CA ALA A 161 -18.18 -10.10 -16.46
C ALA A 161 -19.55 -10.31 -15.79
N GLU A 162 -19.64 -10.11 -14.47
CA GLU A 162 -20.87 -10.27 -13.70
C GLU A 162 -21.80 -9.06 -13.91
N THR A 163 -23.09 -9.35 -14.10
CA THR A 163 -24.12 -8.33 -14.41
C THR A 163 -24.90 -7.90 -13.16
N ASP A 164 -24.89 -8.73 -12.11
CA ASP A 164 -25.39 -8.37 -10.79
C ASP A 164 -24.30 -7.60 -10.02
N VAL A 165 -24.57 -6.32 -9.74
CA VAL A 165 -23.61 -5.42 -9.09
C VAL A 165 -23.16 -5.94 -7.72
N ALA A 166 -24.06 -6.51 -6.93
CA ALA A 166 -23.72 -7.00 -5.60
C ALA A 166 -22.78 -8.22 -5.69
N LYS A 167 -23.05 -9.14 -6.61
CA LYS A 167 -22.16 -10.28 -6.87
C LYS A 167 -20.81 -9.86 -7.44
N ALA A 168 -20.77 -8.87 -8.32
CA ALA A 168 -19.53 -8.32 -8.83
C ALA A 168 -18.68 -7.73 -7.70
N VAL A 169 -19.30 -6.98 -6.78
CA VAL A 169 -18.64 -6.45 -5.59
C VAL A 169 -18.11 -7.56 -4.68
N ASP A 170 -18.87 -8.64 -4.47
CA ASP A 170 -18.42 -9.77 -3.67
C ASP A 170 -17.23 -10.51 -4.32
N LEU A 171 -17.22 -10.67 -5.65
CA LEU A 171 -16.07 -11.22 -6.38
C LEU A 171 -14.82 -10.33 -6.25
N PHE A 172 -14.98 -9.01 -6.24
CA PHE A 172 -13.87 -8.10 -5.96
C PHE A 172 -13.38 -8.20 -4.50
N LYS A 173 -14.28 -8.38 -3.52
CA LYS A 173 -13.91 -8.63 -2.12
C LYS A 173 -13.18 -9.97 -1.94
N ASP A 174 -13.51 -10.98 -2.74
CA ASP A 174 -12.80 -12.27 -2.74
C ASP A 174 -11.41 -12.16 -3.39
N ALA A 175 -11.20 -11.18 -4.28
CA ALA A 175 -9.92 -10.91 -4.91
C ALA A 175 -8.93 -10.22 -3.96
N GLU A 176 -9.45 -9.36 -3.08
CA GLU A 176 -8.70 -8.65 -2.05
C GLU A 176 -8.06 -9.56 -0.99
#